data_AF-A0A7X1LB17-F1
#
_entry.id   AF-A0A7X1LB17-F1
#
_cell.length_a   1.000
_cell.length_b   1.000
_cell.length_c   1.000
_cell.angle_alpha   90.00
_cell.angle_beta   90.00
_cell.angle_gamma   90.00
#
_symmetry.space_group_name_H-M   'P 1'
#
loop_
_entity.id
_entity.type
_entity.pdbx_description
1 polymer ?
#
loop_
_entity_poly.entity_id
_entity_poly.type
_entity_poly.pdbx_seq_one_letter_code
_entity_poly.pdbx_strand_id
1 'polypeptide(L)'
;MMHRNRLLVIFLIISVGFNVFFILGYARSRHVVEMLKTREGLTEFVSKKLKLNQEQKLAFFQLGEKIWIKKLNMKKQYGKEAETFWAELLKNNPDPQIISAGFELRSTLDRELQPLKQDFLIIFLKILTPEQRKLFVNLLRKNKNKSFK
;
A
#
# COMPACT_ATOMS: atom_id res chain seq x y z
N MET A 1 2.24 -23.19 -49.53
CA MET A 1 3.35 -22.81 -48.62
C MET A 1 3.31 -21.35 -48.12
N MET A 2 2.99 -20.34 -48.95
CA MET A 2 3.00 -18.91 -48.52
C MET A 2 2.06 -18.56 -47.35
N HIS A 3 0.88 -19.19 -47.23
CA HIS A 3 -0.06 -18.89 -46.14
C HIS A 3 0.45 -19.32 -44.75
N ARG A 4 1.26 -20.38 -44.69
CA ARG A 4 1.82 -20.88 -43.41
C ARG A 4 2.82 -19.90 -42.82
N ASN A 5 3.66 -19.30 -43.66
CA ASN A 5 4.65 -18.31 -43.23
C ASN A 5 4.00 -17.00 -42.76
N ARG A 6 2.91 -16.56 -43.40
CA ARG A 6 2.16 -15.38 -42.94
C ARG A 6 1.52 -15.60 -41.58
N LEU A 7 0.92 -16.76 -41.35
CA LEU A 7 0.35 -17.11 -40.04
C LEU A 7 1.43 -17.15 -38.94
N LEU A 8 2.59 -17.75 -39.22
CA LEU A 8 3.71 -17.78 -38.28
C LEU A 8 4.21 -16.38 -37.91
N VAL A 9 4.32 -15.47 -38.88
CA VAL A 9 4.69 -14.07 -38.63
C VAL A 9 3.65 -13.35 -37.78
N ILE A 10 2.35 -13.57 -38.05
CA ILE A 10 1.26 -12.99 -37.25
C ILE A 10 1.33 -13.50 -35.80
N PHE A 11 1.50 -14.81 -35.59
CA PHE A 11 1.66 -15.37 -34.25
C PHE A 11 2.90 -14.84 -33.53
N LEU A 12 4.01 -14.65 -34.25
CA LEU A 12 5.22 -14.05 -33.70
C LEU A 12 4.98 -12.61 -33.25
N ILE A 13 4.34 -11.77 -34.08
CA ILE A 13 4.01 -10.38 -33.74
C ILE A 13 3.09 -10.32 -32.53
N ILE A 14 2.04 -11.17 -32.50
CA ILE A 14 1.11 -11.24 -31.37
C ILE A 14 1.86 -11.66 -30.09
N SER A 15 2.70 -12.70 -30.17
CA SER A 15 3.49 -13.17 -29.03
C SER A 15 4.44 -12.08 -28.50
N VAL A 16 5.16 -11.40 -29.38
CA VAL A 16 6.04 -10.28 -29.00
C VAL A 16 5.22 -9.14 -28.38
N GLY A 17 4.08 -8.79 -28.97
CA GLY A 17 3.16 -7.79 -28.44
C GLY A 17 2.68 -8.12 -27.02
N PHE A 18 2.28 -9.37 -26.78
CA PHE A 18 1.91 -9.83 -25.44
C PHE A 18 3.07 -9.70 -24.45
N ASN A 19 4.26 -10.14 -24.82
CA ASN A 19 5.44 -10.06 -23.95
C ASN A 19 5.76 -8.61 -23.58
N VAL A 20 5.78 -7.69 -24.55
CA VAL A 20 5.99 -6.26 -24.29
C VAL A 20 4.90 -5.71 -23.36
N PHE A 21 3.63 -6.05 -23.60
CA PHE A 21 2.53 -5.64 -22.75
C PHE A 21 2.69 -6.14 -21.30
N PHE A 22 3.08 -7.39 -21.11
CA PHE A 22 3.33 -7.96 -19.77
C PHE A 22 4.51 -7.28 -19.07
N ILE A 23 5.61 -7.05 -19.77
CA ILE A 23 6.79 -6.37 -19.21
C ILE A 23 6.43 -4.95 -18.77
N LEU A 24 5.76 -4.18 -19.64
CA LEU A 24 5.33 -2.82 -19.32
C LEU A 24 4.31 -2.79 -18.18
N GLY A 25 3.35 -3.72 -18.18
CA GLY A 25 2.36 -3.86 -17.11
C GLY A 25 3.02 -4.20 -15.77
N TYR A 26 3.96 -5.14 -15.76
CA TYR A 26 4.71 -5.52 -14.56
C TYR A 26 5.57 -4.37 -14.03
N ALA A 27 6.33 -3.70 -14.91
CA ALA A 27 7.16 -2.56 -14.55
C ALA A 27 6.32 -1.42 -13.94
N ARG A 28 5.19 -1.09 -14.57
CA ARG A 28 4.26 -0.07 -14.05
C ARG A 28 3.67 -0.46 -12.70
N SER A 29 3.25 -1.71 -12.55
CA SER A 29 2.69 -2.23 -11.29
C SER A 29 3.71 -2.14 -10.15
N ARG A 30 4.94 -2.61 -10.38
CA ARG A 30 6.04 -2.53 -9.40
C ARG A 30 6.35 -1.09 -9.03
N HIS A 31 6.42 -0.18 -10.00
CA HIS A 31 6.67 1.23 -9.73
C HIS A 31 5.60 1.84 -8.83
N VAL A 32 4.31 1.55 -9.07
CA VAL A 32 3.22 2.03 -8.20
C VAL A 32 3.35 1.47 -6.78
N VAL A 33 3.67 0.19 -6.63
CA VAL A 33 3.85 -0.44 -5.31
C VAL A 33 5.03 0.19 -4.56
N GLU A 34 6.18 0.37 -5.20
CA GLU A 34 7.35 0.99 -4.58
C GLU A 34 7.10 2.46 -4.20
N MET A 35 6.40 3.20 -5.07
CA MET A 35 6.00 4.58 -4.77
C MET A 35 5.14 4.65 -3.50
N LEU A 36 4.18 3.73 -3.33
CA LEU A 36 3.31 3.72 -2.16
C LEU A 36 4.02 3.32 -0.86
N LYS A 37 5.24 2.78 -0.92
CA LYS A 37 6.05 2.52 0.27
C LYS A 37 6.69 3.78 0.84
N THR A 38 6.79 4.87 0.09
CA THR A 38 7.37 6.13 0.57
C THR A 38 6.29 7.12 0.99
N ARG A 39 6.64 8.06 1.87
CA ARG A 39 5.72 9.11 2.34
C ARG A 39 5.34 10.04 1.19
N GLU A 40 6.31 10.38 0.35
CA GLU A 40 6.17 11.23 -0.82
C GLU A 40 5.24 10.58 -1.85
N GLY A 41 5.44 9.29 -2.12
CA GLY A 41 4.63 8.57 -3.08
C GLY A 41 3.20 8.32 -2.63
N LEU A 42 2.99 8.03 -1.34
CA LEU A 42 1.64 7.98 -0.76
C LEU A 42 0.93 9.34 -0.87
N THR A 43 1.65 10.43 -0.56
CA THR A 43 1.13 11.79 -0.66
C THR A 43 0.76 12.13 -2.10
N GLU A 44 1.61 11.79 -3.06
CA GLU A 44 1.35 12.02 -4.48
C GLU A 44 0.16 11.20 -4.98
N PHE A 45 0.05 9.94 -4.55
CA PHE A 45 -1.08 9.10 -4.89
C PHE A 45 -2.40 9.68 -4.35
N VAL A 46 -2.44 10.06 -3.07
CA VAL A 46 -3.65 10.63 -2.46
C VAL A 46 -3.98 11.99 -3.08
N SER A 47 -2.97 12.82 -3.32
CA SER A 47 -3.11 14.11 -4.00
C SER A 47 -3.81 13.96 -5.35
N LYS A 48 -3.33 13.04 -6.20
CA LYS A 48 -3.94 12.75 -7.50
C LYS A 48 -5.36 12.21 -7.38
N LYS A 49 -5.62 11.34 -6.41
CA LYS A 49 -6.96 10.72 -6.24
C LYS A 49 -8.00 11.69 -5.72
N LEU A 50 -7.62 12.62 -4.85
CA LEU A 50 -8.53 13.62 -4.26
C LEU A 50 -8.46 14.97 -4.97
N LYS A 51 -7.59 15.12 -5.97
CA LYS A 51 -7.30 16.41 -6.64
C LYS A 51 -6.98 17.49 -5.61
N LEU A 52 -6.05 17.19 -4.71
CA LEU A 52 -5.64 18.15 -3.68
C LEU A 52 -4.93 19.34 -4.34
N ASN A 53 -5.20 20.54 -3.83
CA ASN A 53 -4.37 21.70 -4.14
C ASN A 53 -3.02 21.62 -3.38
N GLN A 54 -2.11 22.56 -3.65
CA GLN A 54 -0.77 22.53 -3.08
C GLN A 54 -0.77 22.65 -1.54
N GLU A 55 -1.65 23.48 -0.97
CA GLU A 55 -1.78 23.65 0.48
C GLU A 55 -2.29 22.38 1.15
N GLN A 56 -3.35 21.77 0.61
CA GLN A 56 -3.91 20.51 1.10
C GLN A 56 -2.91 19.36 0.98
N LYS A 57 -2.12 19.32 -0.10
CA LYS A 57 -1.05 18.33 -0.30
C LYS A 57 0.04 18.48 0.77
N LEU A 58 0.49 19.72 1.03
CA LEU A 58 1.47 20.00 2.07
C LEU A 58 0.94 19.63 3.46
N ALA A 59 -0.31 20.00 3.76
CA ALA A 59 -0.96 19.64 5.02
C ALA A 59 -1.07 18.12 5.18
N PHE A 60 -1.47 17.38 4.14
CA PHE A 60 -1.49 15.91 4.17
C PHE A 60 -0.11 15.33 4.49
N PHE A 61 0.92 15.84 3.81
CA PHE A 61 2.30 15.39 4.02
C PHE A 61 2.71 15.61 5.48
N GLN A 62 2.54 16.82 6.01
CA GLN A 62 2.91 17.19 7.38
C GLN A 62 2.12 16.43 8.45
N LEU A 63 0.80 16.31 8.29
CA LEU A 63 -0.03 15.54 9.23
C LEU A 63 0.39 14.06 9.30
N GLY A 64 0.83 13.49 8.17
CA GLY A 64 1.32 12.11 8.10
C GLY A 64 2.67 11.87 8.78
N GLU A 65 3.43 12.91 9.12
CA GLU A 65 4.79 12.80 9.66
C GLU A 65 4.86 12.00 10.95
N LYS A 66 4.00 12.33 11.91
CA LYS A 66 3.99 11.69 13.23
C LYS A 66 3.70 10.19 13.11
N ILE A 67 2.75 9.83 12.24
CA ILE A 67 2.43 8.42 11.95
C ILE A 67 3.63 7.73 11.29
N TRP A 68 4.28 8.39 10.33
CA TRP A 68 5.43 7.84 9.63
C TRP A 68 6.62 7.59 10.56
N ILE A 69 7.00 8.59 11.36
CA ILE A 69 8.08 8.47 12.35
C ILE A 69 7.76 7.37 13.36
N LYS A 70 6.53 7.33 13.90
CA LYS A 70 6.11 6.29 14.84
C LYS A 70 6.21 4.89 14.22
N LYS A 71 5.77 4.72 12.96
CA LYS A 71 5.93 3.45 12.22
C LYS A 71 7.40 3.05 12.01
N LEU A 72 8.27 4.01 11.69
CA LEU A 72 9.70 3.74 11.55
C LEU A 72 10.32 3.30 12.88
N ASN A 73 9.97 3.96 13.98
CA ASN A 73 10.43 3.60 15.31
C ASN A 73 9.91 2.21 15.72
N MET A 74 8.63 1.93 15.48
CA MET A 74 8.06 0.60 15.71
C MET A 74 8.75 -0.49 14.88
N LYS A 75 9.05 -0.22 13.59
CA LYS A 75 9.79 -1.16 12.75
C LYS A 75 11.19 -1.42 13.30
N LYS A 76 11.88 -0.39 13.80
CA LYS A 76 13.20 -0.56 14.43
C LYS A 76 13.11 -1.33 15.75
N GLN A 77 12.10 -1.05 16.56
CA GLN A 77 11.93 -1.62 17.89
C GLN A 77 11.46 -3.09 17.85
N TYR A 78 10.52 -3.40 16.96
CA TYR A 78 9.82 -4.69 16.93
C TYR A 78 10.04 -5.48 15.65
N GLY A 79 10.99 -5.06 14.81
CA GLY A 79 11.23 -5.66 13.50
C GLY A 79 11.64 -7.13 13.61
N LYS A 80 12.46 -7.46 14.61
CA LYS A 80 12.95 -8.82 14.84
C LYS A 80 11.83 -9.74 15.32
N GLU A 81 10.97 -9.27 16.21
CA GLU A 81 9.81 -10.00 16.73
C GLU A 81 8.79 -10.26 15.61
N ALA A 82 8.59 -9.28 14.73
CA ALA A 82 7.76 -9.46 13.55
C ALA A 82 8.36 -10.51 12.59
N GLU A 83 9.67 -10.49 12.36
CA GLU A 83 10.37 -11.51 11.55
C GLU A 83 10.27 -12.90 12.17
N THR A 84 10.45 -13.03 13.49
CA THR A 84 10.27 -14.29 14.22
C THR A 84 8.85 -14.82 14.07
N PHE A 85 7.83 -13.98 14.22
CA PHE A 85 6.43 -14.35 14.00
C PHE A 85 6.19 -14.89 12.58
N TRP A 86 6.69 -14.20 11.55
CA TRP A 86 6.52 -14.65 10.16
C TRP A 86 7.29 -15.94 9.88
N ALA A 87 8.50 -16.09 10.42
CA ALA A 87 9.28 -17.31 10.28
C ALA A 87 8.59 -18.50 10.97
N GLU A 88 7.96 -18.28 12.12
CA GLU A 88 7.22 -19.31 12.84
C GLU A 88 6.05 -19.85 12.02
N LEU A 89 5.27 -18.96 11.39
CA LEU A 89 4.13 -19.34 10.55
C LEU A 89 4.49 -20.23 9.34
N LEU A 90 5.76 -20.25 8.93
CA LEU A 90 6.24 -21.05 7.81
C LEU A 90 6.74 -22.44 8.22
N LYS A 91 6.81 -22.76 9.52
CA LYS A 91 7.24 -24.07 10.00
C LYS A 91 6.15 -25.12 9.83
N ASN A 92 6.55 -26.37 9.60
CA ASN A 92 5.64 -27.51 9.52
C ASN A 92 4.88 -27.78 10.84
N ASN A 93 5.49 -27.43 11.97
CA ASN A 93 4.87 -27.50 13.30
C ASN A 93 5.13 -26.18 14.04
N PRO A 94 4.29 -25.15 13.82
CA PRO A 94 4.51 -23.84 14.39
C PRO A 94 4.16 -23.80 15.89
N ASP A 95 4.95 -23.05 16.67
CA ASP A 95 4.69 -22.83 18.09
C ASP A 95 3.49 -21.87 18.29
N PRO A 96 2.38 -22.33 18.90
CA PRO A 96 1.21 -21.49 19.15
C PRO A 96 1.50 -20.27 20.03
N GLN A 97 2.48 -20.34 20.93
CA GLN A 97 2.81 -19.24 21.83
C GLN A 97 3.48 -18.08 21.08
N ILE A 98 4.41 -18.39 20.18
CA ILE A 98 5.07 -17.40 19.32
C ILE A 98 4.05 -16.75 18.37
N ILE A 99 3.13 -17.54 17.82
CA ILE A 99 2.03 -17.01 17.00
C ILE A 99 1.14 -16.05 17.80
N SER A 100 0.72 -16.45 19.01
CA SER A 100 -0.12 -15.61 19.88
C SER A 100 0.58 -14.30 20.22
N ALA A 101 1.85 -14.35 20.62
CA ALA A 101 2.65 -13.17 20.92
C ALA A 101 2.76 -12.22 19.72
N GLY A 102 2.88 -12.75 18.49
CA GLY A 102 2.88 -11.93 17.28
C GLY A 102 1.55 -11.22 17.02
N PHE A 103 0.42 -11.85 17.29
CA PHE A 103 -0.90 -11.21 17.20
C PHE A 103 -1.12 -10.14 18.28
N GLU A 104 -0.66 -10.38 19.50
CA GLU A 104 -0.69 -9.41 20.59
C GLU A 104 0.19 -8.19 20.29
N LEU A 105 1.40 -8.43 19.76
CA LEU A 105 2.30 -7.39 19.30
C LEU A 105 1.61 -6.54 18.22
N ARG A 106 1.01 -7.18 17.20
CA ARG A 106 0.27 -6.47 16.14
C ARG A 106 -0.86 -5.60 16.70
N SER A 107 -1.62 -6.14 17.65
CA SER A 107 -2.72 -5.43 18.31
C SER A 107 -2.23 -4.22 19.12
N THR A 108 -1.10 -4.37 19.80
CA THR A 108 -0.44 -3.30 20.56
C THR A 108 0.03 -2.18 19.64
N LEU A 109 0.69 -2.53 18.53
CA LEU A 109 1.15 -1.57 17.53
C LEU A 109 -0.01 -0.79 16.91
N ASP A 110 -1.11 -1.47 16.57
CA ASP A 110 -2.29 -0.81 16.03
C ASP A 110 -2.95 0.11 17.05
N ARG A 111 -3.01 -0.29 18.34
CA ARG A 111 -3.51 0.55 19.45
C ARG A 111 -2.68 1.80 19.63
N GLU A 112 -1.35 1.70 19.59
CA GLU A 112 -0.45 2.85 19.71
C GLU A 112 -0.56 3.82 18.53
N LEU A 113 -0.82 3.32 17.31
CA LEU A 113 -1.01 4.17 16.13
C LEU A 113 -2.40 4.80 16.06
N GLN A 114 -3.39 4.23 16.77
CA GLN A 114 -4.79 4.60 16.62
C GLN A 114 -5.07 6.08 16.95
N PRO A 115 -4.56 6.66 18.05
CA PRO A 115 -4.77 8.09 18.34
C PRO A 115 -4.22 8.99 17.23
N LEU A 116 -3.00 8.69 16.73
CA LEU A 116 -2.38 9.46 15.66
C LEU A 116 -3.18 9.39 14.36
N LYS A 117 -3.72 8.21 14.03
CA LYS A 117 -4.62 8.02 12.87
C LYS A 117 -5.92 8.82 13.04
N GLN A 118 -6.49 8.87 14.26
CA GLN A 118 -7.70 9.63 14.54
C GLN A 118 -7.48 11.14 14.40
N ASP A 119 -6.42 11.67 15.02
CA ASP A 119 -6.05 13.09 14.91
C ASP A 119 -5.82 13.49 13.45
N PHE A 120 -5.06 12.66 12.73
CA PHE A 120 -4.85 12.83 11.30
C PHE A 120 -6.16 12.92 10.53
N LEU A 121 -7.09 11.98 10.75
CA LEU A 121 -8.37 11.95 10.05
C LEU A 121 -9.21 13.18 10.36
N ILE A 122 -9.30 13.59 11.62
CA ILE A 122 -10.09 14.74 12.04
C ILE A 122 -9.56 16.02 11.40
N ILE A 123 -8.25 16.25 11.47
CA ILE A 123 -7.65 17.48 10.93
C ILE A 123 -7.70 17.47 9.40
N PHE A 124 -7.38 16.34 8.76
CA PHE A 124 -7.38 16.26 7.30
C PHE A 124 -8.79 16.42 6.72
N LEU A 125 -9.83 15.84 7.35
CA LEU A 125 -11.20 16.03 6.88
C LEU A 125 -11.63 17.50 6.94
N LYS A 126 -11.17 18.28 7.94
CA LYS A 126 -11.53 19.71 8.05
C LYS A 126 -11.05 20.53 6.86
N ILE A 127 -9.89 20.22 6.29
CA ILE A 127 -9.30 20.98 5.17
C ILE A 127 -9.81 20.55 3.79
N LEU A 128 -10.53 19.42 3.71
CA LEU A 128 -11.10 18.92 2.46
C LEU A 128 -12.48 19.54 2.17
N THR A 129 -12.78 19.72 0.88
CA THR A 129 -14.15 20.04 0.44
C THR A 129 -15.10 18.86 0.68
N PRO A 130 -16.43 19.07 0.74
CA PRO A 130 -17.40 18.00 0.92
C PRO A 130 -17.26 16.85 -0.10
N GLU A 131 -16.96 17.15 -1.35
CA GLU A 131 -16.75 16.19 -2.44
C GLU A 131 -15.48 15.37 -2.20
N GLN A 132 -14.39 16.04 -1.82
CA GLN A 132 -13.13 15.39 -1.49
C GLN A 132 -13.27 14.48 -0.26
N ARG A 133 -14.03 14.88 0.76
CA ARG A 133 -14.34 14.04 1.94
C ARG A 133 -15.05 12.75 1.54
N LYS A 134 -16.07 12.84 0.66
CA LYS A 134 -16.78 11.65 0.13
C LYS A 134 -15.81 10.71 -0.59
N LEU A 135 -14.97 11.24 -1.47
CA LEU A 135 -13.95 10.45 -2.17
C LEU A 135 -12.96 9.81 -1.20
N PHE A 136 -12.50 10.55 -0.20
CA PHE A 136 -11.55 10.06 0.79
C PHE A 136 -12.14 8.93 1.64
N VAL A 137 -13.37 9.08 2.15
CA VAL A 137 -14.06 8.00 2.87
C VAL A 137 -14.24 6.75 2.00
N ASN A 138 -14.57 6.92 0.73
CA ASN A 138 -14.68 5.80 -0.21
C ASN A 138 -13.34 5.09 -0.44
N LEU A 139 -12.22 5.83 -0.49
CA LEU A 139 -10.87 5.24 -0.56
C LEU A 139 -10.56 4.41 0.69
N LEU A 140 -10.89 4.93 1.89
CA LEU A 140 -10.68 4.21 3.15
C LEU A 140 -11.51 2.91 3.22
N ARG A 141 -12.78 2.96 2.79
CA ARG A 141 -13.66 1.77 2.76
C ARG A 141 -13.15 0.71 1.78
N LYS A 142 -12.73 1.10 0.58
CA LYS A 142 -12.19 0.16 -0.43
C LYS A 142 -10.93 -0.54 0.06
N ASN A 143 -10.07 0.15 0.81
CA ASN A 143 -8.85 -0.46 1.36
C ASN A 143 -9.14 -1.43 2.52
N LYS A 144 -10.13 -1.16 3.39
CA LYS A 144 -10.53 -2.12 4.42
C LYS A 144 -11.02 -3.45 3.83
N ASN A 145 -11.80 -3.40 2.76
CA ASN A 145 -12.36 -4.60 2.13
C ASN A 145 -11.33 -5.44 1.36
N LYS A 146 -10.15 -4.88 1.04
CA LYS A 146 -9.06 -5.62 0.39
C LYS A 146 -8.12 -6.34 1.36
N SER A 147 -8.19 -6.05 2.65
CA SER A 147 -7.36 -6.72 3.66
C SER A 147 -7.90 -8.09 4.12
N PHE A 148 -9.04 -8.53 3.58
CA PHE A 148 -9.76 -9.76 3.92
C PHE A 148 -10.01 -10.68 2.70
N LYS A 149 -9.29 -10.47 1.61
CA LYS A 149 -9.27 -11.36 0.43
C LYS A 149 -7.83 -11.72 0.13
#